data_AF-A0A1Q6QVZ1-F1
#
_entry.id   AF-A0A1Q6QVZ1-F1
#
_cell.length_a   1.000
_cell.length_b   1.000
_cell.length_c   1.000
_cell.angle_alpha   90.00
_cell.angle_beta   90.00
_cell.angle_gamma   90.00
#
_symmetry.space_group_name_H-M   'P 1'
#
loop_
_entity.id
_entity.type
_entity.pdbx_description
1 polymer ?
#
loop_
_entity_poly.entity_id
_entity_poly.type
_entity_poly.pdbx_seq_one_letter_code
_entity_poly.pdbx_strand_id
1 'polypeptide(L)'
;MKDEKIIDISLKERIRLDKSYINYHDIIDKNLPYKFAYLDEWLLKNSKLLLSEANKFESKSKQMYKAYKRGTIIRADFGVNIGSEMSQVHFAIVLNNYDNPKNNVLTVIPLTSKPSKYNLDLKNLVINKLIEKIKKELVKIGIDEEFDIGSKKLNIEDETKIRKLYTVLTYYKGNKMNTYACSSLITTISKSRILKPINEYDFVGKEKCPKEVMDKIDKELIEKFTKKV
;
A
#
# COMPACT_ATOMS: atom_id res chain seq x y z
N MET A 1 -13.48 -12.90 -46.78
CA MET A 1 -12.17 -12.22 -46.57
C MET A 1 -12.13 -11.23 -45.40
N LYS A 2 -12.89 -10.11 -45.35
CA LYS A 2 -12.84 -9.20 -44.18
C LYS A 2 -13.47 -9.82 -42.93
N ASP A 3 -14.62 -10.49 -43.07
CA ASP A 3 -15.35 -11.07 -41.93
C ASP A 3 -14.68 -12.32 -41.36
N GLU A 4 -14.12 -13.20 -42.21
CA GLU A 4 -13.31 -14.35 -41.76
C GLU A 4 -12.07 -13.92 -40.97
N LYS A 5 -11.43 -12.82 -41.38
CA LYS A 5 -10.27 -12.27 -40.69
C LYS A 5 -10.64 -11.68 -39.32
N ILE A 6 -11.82 -11.08 -39.19
CA ILE A 6 -12.35 -10.57 -37.91
C ILE A 6 -12.71 -11.73 -36.98
N ILE A 7 -13.33 -12.80 -37.50
CA ILE A 7 -13.65 -14.02 -36.74
C ILE A 7 -12.39 -14.72 -36.22
N ASP A 8 -11.35 -14.85 -37.06
CA ASP A 8 -10.06 -15.44 -36.67
C ASP A 8 -9.34 -14.63 -35.57
N ILE A 9 -9.42 -13.29 -35.61
CA ILE A 9 -8.86 -12.43 -34.56
C ILE A 9 -9.57 -12.64 -33.22
N SER A 10 -10.91 -12.63 -33.23
CA SER A 10 -11.74 -12.86 -32.03
C SER A 10 -11.51 -14.25 -31.44
N LEU A 11 -11.32 -15.28 -32.28
CA LEU A 11 -11.01 -16.63 -31.83
C LEU A 11 -9.63 -16.69 -31.13
N LYS A 12 -8.61 -16.07 -31.72
CA LYS A 12 -7.27 -16.00 -31.12
C LYS A 12 -7.25 -15.27 -29.78
N GLU A 13 -8.09 -14.24 -29.62
CA GLU A 13 -8.27 -13.52 -28.36
C GLU A 13 -8.83 -14.43 -27.27
N ARG A 14 -9.92 -15.15 -27.56
CA ARG A 14 -10.53 -16.10 -26.62
C ARG A 14 -9.57 -17.20 -26.20
N ILE A 15 -8.84 -17.79 -27.15
CA ILE A 15 -7.82 -18.82 -26.86
C ILE A 15 -6.76 -18.31 -25.88
N ARG A 16 -6.33 -17.05 -25.99
CA ARG A 16 -5.34 -16.47 -25.05
C ARG A 16 -5.92 -16.31 -23.65
N LEU A 17 -7.18 -15.89 -23.54
CA LEU A 17 -7.87 -15.76 -22.26
C LEU A 17 -8.03 -17.12 -21.58
N ASP A 18 -8.48 -18.13 -22.34
CA ASP A 18 -8.68 -19.49 -21.81
C ASP A 18 -7.35 -20.10 -21.35
N LYS A 19 -6.27 -19.93 -22.13
CA LYS A 19 -4.92 -20.37 -21.72
C LYS A 19 -4.44 -19.66 -20.44
N SER A 20 -4.70 -18.36 -20.32
CA SER A 20 -4.35 -17.62 -19.12
C SER A 20 -5.14 -18.12 -17.91
N TYR A 21 -6.44 -18.39 -18.08
CA TYR A 21 -7.30 -18.93 -17.04
C TYR A 21 -6.80 -20.30 -16.56
N ILE A 22 -6.51 -21.21 -17.49
CA ILE A 22 -5.96 -22.55 -17.18
C ILE A 22 -4.64 -22.42 -16.41
N ASN A 23 -3.70 -21.59 -16.88
CA ASN A 23 -2.41 -21.42 -16.19
C ASN A 23 -2.58 -20.91 -14.74
N TYR A 24 -3.55 -20.02 -14.48
CA TYR A 24 -3.79 -19.54 -13.13
C TYR A 24 -4.42 -20.60 -12.24
N HIS A 25 -5.33 -21.43 -12.77
CA HIS A 25 -5.83 -22.61 -12.08
C HIS A 25 -4.70 -23.58 -11.72
N ASP A 26 -3.83 -23.91 -12.67
CA ASP A 26 -2.68 -24.78 -12.43
C ASP A 26 -1.75 -24.24 -11.33
N ILE A 27 -1.62 -22.92 -11.18
CA ILE A 27 -0.83 -22.31 -10.11
C ILE A 27 -1.54 -22.43 -8.75
N ILE A 28 -2.86 -22.19 -8.73
CA ILE A 28 -3.67 -22.28 -7.50
C ILE A 28 -3.72 -23.72 -7.00
N ASP A 29 -3.90 -24.69 -7.89
CA ASP A 29 -3.98 -26.12 -7.56
C ASP A 29 -2.67 -26.68 -6.98
N LYS A 30 -1.53 -26.02 -7.26
CA LYS A 30 -0.24 -26.35 -6.62
C LYS A 30 -0.20 -25.97 -5.13
N ASN A 31 -1.16 -25.19 -4.62
CA ASN A 31 -1.27 -24.77 -3.22
C ASN A 31 0.03 -24.20 -2.65
N LEU A 32 0.69 -23.32 -3.43
CA LEU A 32 2.00 -22.77 -3.07
C LEU A 32 1.87 -21.65 -2.02
N PRO A 33 2.84 -21.52 -1.09
CA PRO A 33 2.82 -20.48 -0.06
C PRO A 33 3.19 -19.09 -0.61
N TYR A 34 3.26 -18.10 0.30
CA TYR A 34 3.69 -16.73 0.03
C TYR A 34 2.77 -16.01 -0.97
N LYS A 35 3.33 -15.35 -2.00
CA LYS A 35 2.55 -14.56 -2.97
C LYS A 35 1.53 -15.39 -3.75
N PHE A 36 1.77 -16.68 -3.95
CA PHE A 36 0.88 -17.55 -4.71
C PHE A 36 -0.43 -17.85 -3.95
N ALA A 37 -0.38 -17.88 -2.62
CA ALA A 37 -1.57 -18.05 -1.78
C ALA A 37 -2.53 -16.85 -1.82
N TYR A 38 -2.13 -15.72 -2.42
CA TYR A 38 -2.95 -14.53 -2.61
C TYR A 38 -3.33 -14.29 -4.08
N LEU A 39 -3.01 -15.25 -4.97
CA LEU A 39 -3.15 -15.06 -6.41
C LEU A 39 -4.60 -14.92 -6.86
N ASP A 40 -5.49 -15.77 -6.37
CA ASP A 40 -6.92 -15.75 -6.69
C ASP A 40 -7.59 -14.43 -6.23
N GLU A 41 -7.33 -14.01 -4.99
CA GLU A 41 -7.80 -12.74 -4.45
C GLU A 41 -7.28 -11.56 -5.30
N TRP A 42 -5.99 -11.59 -5.63
CA TRP A 42 -5.36 -10.57 -6.46
C TRP A 42 -5.94 -10.52 -7.87
N LEU A 43 -6.16 -11.67 -8.53
CA LEU A 43 -6.75 -11.73 -9.86
C LEU A 43 -8.16 -11.14 -9.88
N LEU A 44 -8.98 -11.49 -8.89
CA LEU A 44 -10.32 -10.92 -8.73
C LEU A 44 -10.28 -9.41 -8.49
N LYS A 45 -9.36 -8.94 -7.64
CA LYS A 45 -9.21 -7.52 -7.35
C LYS A 45 -8.71 -6.75 -8.57
N ASN A 46 -7.71 -7.26 -9.27
CA ASN A 46 -7.13 -6.64 -10.45
C ASN A 46 -8.16 -6.56 -11.59
N SER A 47 -8.94 -7.62 -11.82
CA SER A 47 -10.01 -7.62 -12.84
C SER A 47 -11.09 -6.57 -12.52
N LYS A 48 -11.51 -6.45 -11.24
CA LYS A 48 -12.45 -5.40 -10.80
C LYS A 48 -11.89 -3.99 -10.99
N LEU A 49 -10.60 -3.78 -10.71
CA LEU A 49 -9.94 -2.49 -10.91
C LEU A 49 -9.91 -2.11 -12.40
N LEU A 50 -9.49 -3.03 -13.27
CA LEU A 50 -9.45 -2.82 -14.72
C LEU A 50 -10.85 -2.63 -15.32
N LEU A 51 -11.84 -3.40 -14.87
CA LEU A 51 -13.23 -3.23 -15.29
C LEU A 51 -13.77 -1.84 -14.91
N SER A 52 -13.46 -1.37 -13.70
CA SER A 52 -13.83 0.00 -13.28
C SER A 52 -13.14 1.07 -14.13
N GLU A 53 -11.90 0.84 -14.55
CA GLU A 53 -11.16 1.74 -15.44
C GLU A 53 -11.77 1.78 -16.85
N ALA A 54 -12.09 0.61 -17.42
CA ALA A 54 -12.74 0.49 -18.72
C ALA A 54 -14.11 1.19 -18.75
N ASN A 55 -14.95 0.97 -17.74
CA ASN A 55 -16.27 1.62 -17.65
C ASN A 55 -16.15 3.15 -17.54
N LYS A 56 -15.11 3.66 -16.86
CA LYS A 56 -14.85 5.11 -16.78
C LYS A 56 -14.38 5.68 -18.09
N PHE A 57 -13.55 4.94 -18.82
CA PHE A 57 -13.09 5.31 -20.15
C PHE A 57 -14.28 5.43 -21.11
N GLU A 58 -15.17 4.43 -21.13
CA GLU A 58 -16.38 4.42 -21.96
C GLU A 58 -17.32 5.59 -21.63
N SER A 59 -17.58 5.81 -20.34
CA SER A 59 -18.42 6.92 -19.87
C SER A 59 -17.75 8.31 -19.96
N LYS A 60 -16.49 8.39 -20.39
CA LYS A 60 -15.66 9.62 -20.42
C LYS A 60 -15.65 10.36 -19.07
N SER A 61 -15.77 9.60 -17.98
CA SER A 61 -15.82 10.14 -16.62
C SER A 61 -14.46 10.68 -16.19
N LYS A 62 -14.43 11.92 -15.71
CA LYS A 62 -13.23 12.53 -15.13
C LYS A 62 -13.11 12.16 -13.67
N GLN A 63 -12.10 11.35 -13.33
CA GLN A 63 -11.80 11.04 -11.93
C GLN A 63 -10.73 11.98 -11.36
N MET A 64 -11.01 12.49 -10.17
CA MET A 64 -10.00 13.14 -9.33
C MET A 64 -9.52 12.17 -8.25
N TYR A 65 -8.23 12.25 -7.96
CA TYR A 65 -7.54 11.46 -6.97
C TYR A 65 -7.08 12.34 -5.82
N LYS A 66 -6.86 11.74 -4.66
CA LYS A 66 -6.16 12.41 -3.57
C LYS A 66 -4.74 12.77 -4.04
N ALA A 67 -4.31 13.98 -3.74
CA ALA A 67 -2.93 14.41 -3.92
C ALA A 67 -2.10 14.00 -2.69
N TYR A 68 -0.92 13.44 -2.93
CA TYR A 68 0.00 12.98 -1.89
C TYR A 68 1.26 13.82 -1.93
N LYS A 69 1.69 14.30 -0.76
CA LYS A 69 2.95 15.03 -0.66
C LYS A 69 4.11 14.02 -0.58
N ARG A 70 5.29 14.46 -1.03
CA ARG A 70 6.54 13.70 -0.81
C ARG A 70 6.71 13.31 0.66
N GLY A 71 7.14 12.09 0.90
CA GLY A 71 7.35 11.51 2.22
C GLY A 71 6.08 11.00 2.91
N THR A 72 4.90 11.16 2.31
CA THR A 72 3.66 10.59 2.85
C THR A 72 3.77 9.06 2.89
N ILE A 73 3.41 8.47 4.03
CA ILE A 73 3.39 7.02 4.20
C ILE A 73 2.04 6.50 3.76
N ILE A 74 2.03 5.48 2.92
CA ILE A 74 0.82 4.83 2.40
C ILE A 74 0.87 3.33 2.68
N ARG A 75 -0.29 2.68 2.63
CA ARG A 75 -0.41 1.22 2.56
C ARG A 75 -0.91 0.88 1.17
N ALA A 76 -0.13 0.12 0.40
CA ALA A 76 -0.41 -0.17 -1.00
C ALA A 76 -0.43 -1.67 -1.24
N ASP A 77 -1.34 -2.11 -2.09
CA ASP A 77 -1.34 -3.47 -2.62
C ASP A 77 -0.45 -3.54 -3.86
N PHE A 78 0.68 -4.23 -3.74
CA PHE A 78 1.59 -4.46 -4.86
C PHE A 78 1.13 -5.61 -5.76
N GLY A 79 0.15 -6.42 -5.33
CA GLY A 79 -0.40 -7.54 -6.07
C GLY A 79 0.50 -8.78 -6.05
N VAL A 80 0.30 -9.70 -6.99
CA VAL A 80 1.18 -10.86 -7.19
C VAL A 80 2.05 -10.60 -8.41
N ASN A 81 3.32 -10.23 -8.17
CA ASN A 81 4.24 -9.82 -9.23
C ASN A 81 5.25 -10.91 -9.60
N ILE A 82 5.90 -10.74 -10.74
CA ILE A 82 6.86 -11.70 -11.30
C ILE A 82 8.19 -11.62 -10.54
N GLY A 83 8.86 -12.77 -10.42
CA GLY A 83 10.18 -12.83 -9.77
C GLY A 83 10.16 -12.29 -8.34
N SER A 84 11.12 -11.42 -8.04
CA SER A 84 11.31 -10.80 -6.72
C SER A 84 10.80 -9.36 -6.63
N GLU A 85 9.93 -8.94 -7.55
CA GLU A 85 9.19 -7.69 -7.41
C GLU A 85 8.35 -7.71 -6.13
N MET A 86 8.17 -6.52 -5.53
CA MET A 86 7.34 -6.38 -4.34
C MET A 86 5.95 -6.94 -4.60
N SER A 87 5.42 -7.78 -3.71
CA SER A 87 4.10 -8.41 -3.84
C SER A 87 3.34 -8.26 -2.52
N GLN A 88 2.02 -8.45 -2.54
CA GLN A 88 1.10 -8.31 -1.41
C GLN A 88 1.00 -6.87 -0.89
N VAL A 89 0.28 -6.70 0.23
CA VAL A 89 0.06 -5.40 0.87
C VAL A 89 1.24 -5.03 1.74
N HIS A 90 1.87 -3.90 1.43
CA HIS A 90 3.00 -3.35 2.18
C HIS A 90 2.82 -1.86 2.44
N PHE A 91 3.52 -1.36 3.46
CA PHE A 91 3.72 0.09 3.59
C PHE A 91 4.66 0.58 2.49
N ALA A 92 4.51 1.84 2.09
CA ALA A 92 5.40 2.50 1.16
C ALA A 92 5.47 4.01 1.46
N ILE A 93 6.55 4.65 1.01
CA ILE A 93 6.73 6.10 1.14
C ILE A 93 6.67 6.73 -0.25
N VAL A 94 5.89 7.81 -0.39
CA VAL A 94 5.74 8.55 -1.65
C VAL A 94 7.01 9.34 -1.97
N LEU A 95 7.56 9.14 -3.18
CA LEU A 95 8.80 9.79 -3.63
C LEU A 95 8.57 11.00 -4.53
N ASN A 96 7.40 11.13 -5.17
CA ASN A 96 7.08 12.26 -6.05
C ASN A 96 7.28 13.59 -5.34
N ASN A 97 8.06 14.49 -5.95
CA ASN A 97 8.21 15.87 -5.48
C ASN A 97 6.89 16.65 -5.60
N TYR A 98 6.15 16.39 -6.68
CA TYR A 98 4.88 17.04 -7.00
C TYR A 98 3.84 16.00 -7.37
N ASP A 99 2.62 16.19 -6.88
CA ASP A 99 1.47 15.37 -7.21
C ASP A 99 0.24 16.28 -7.28
N ASN A 100 -0.77 15.88 -8.06
CA ASN A 100 -1.98 16.65 -8.25
C ASN A 100 -3.21 15.72 -8.38
N PRO A 101 -4.43 16.25 -8.22
CA PRO A 101 -5.63 15.42 -8.27
C PRO A 101 -5.93 14.75 -9.61
N LYS A 102 -5.32 15.17 -10.72
CA LYS A 102 -5.50 14.52 -12.03
C LYS A 102 -4.52 13.38 -12.26
N ASN A 103 -3.43 13.34 -11.49
CA ASN A 103 -2.45 12.27 -11.57
C ASN A 103 -2.99 11.02 -10.87
N ASN A 104 -3.07 9.90 -11.60
CA ASN A 104 -3.61 8.62 -11.11
C ASN A 104 -2.52 7.66 -10.59
N VAL A 105 -1.23 8.02 -10.67
CA VAL A 105 -0.12 7.17 -10.23
C VAL A 105 0.79 7.86 -9.20
N LEU A 106 1.56 7.07 -8.46
CA LEU A 106 2.63 7.55 -7.57
C LEU A 106 3.84 6.63 -7.67
N THR A 107 5.03 7.22 -7.71
CA THR A 107 6.30 6.52 -7.51
C THR A 107 6.58 6.43 -6.02
N VAL A 108 6.80 5.21 -5.54
CA VAL A 108 6.90 4.89 -4.12
C VAL A 108 8.10 3.99 -3.85
N ILE A 109 8.66 4.09 -2.64
CA ILE A 109 9.61 3.12 -2.10
C ILE A 109 8.86 2.19 -1.14
N PRO A 110 8.76 0.88 -1.45
CA PRO A 110 8.14 -0.09 -0.55
C PRO A 110 8.95 -0.27 0.74
N LEU A 111 8.25 -0.64 1.81
CA LEU A 111 8.82 -0.95 3.10
C LEU A 111 8.64 -2.44 3.44
N THR A 112 9.64 -3.01 4.11
CA THR A 112 9.61 -4.40 4.60
C THR A 112 10.04 -4.47 6.05
N SER A 113 9.57 -5.49 6.76
CA SER A 113 10.06 -5.83 8.10
C SER A 113 11.24 -6.80 8.09
N LYS A 114 11.63 -7.31 6.91
CA LYS A 114 12.74 -8.25 6.76
C LYS A 114 14.05 -7.50 6.56
N PRO A 115 15.07 -7.71 7.43
CA PRO A 115 16.39 -7.14 7.21
C PRO A 115 17.02 -7.70 5.94
N SER A 116 17.78 -6.86 5.24
CA SER A 116 18.59 -7.26 4.10
C SER A 116 19.74 -6.27 3.94
N LYS A 117 20.92 -6.74 3.55
CA LYS A 117 22.07 -5.89 3.24
C LYS A 117 21.82 -4.89 2.10
N TYR A 118 20.77 -5.13 1.30
CA TYR A 118 20.39 -4.28 0.17
C TYR A 118 19.27 -3.29 0.49
N ASN A 119 18.70 -3.36 1.71
CA ASN A 119 17.63 -2.48 2.15
C ASN A 119 18.17 -1.45 3.15
N LEU A 120 17.65 -0.23 3.07
CA LEU A 120 18.01 0.86 3.98
C LEU A 120 17.26 0.68 5.31
N ASP A 121 17.99 0.57 6.41
CA ASP A 121 17.40 0.51 7.75
C ASP A 121 16.83 1.87 8.19
N LEU A 122 15.50 1.95 8.34
CA LEU A 122 14.80 3.12 8.85
C LEU A 122 14.49 3.02 10.35
N LYS A 123 14.92 1.93 11.01
CA LYS A 123 14.64 1.59 12.41
C LYS A 123 13.12 1.61 12.68
N ASN A 124 12.74 2.11 13.85
CA ASN A 124 11.35 2.26 14.27
C ASN A 124 10.82 3.68 14.05
N LEU A 125 11.53 4.53 13.29
CA LEU A 125 11.26 5.97 13.24
C LEU A 125 9.86 6.29 12.72
N VAL A 126 9.34 5.47 11.81
CA VAL A 126 8.01 5.64 11.23
C VAL A 126 6.91 5.23 12.21
N ILE A 127 7.07 4.09 12.88
CA ILE A 127 6.04 3.51 13.77
C ILE A 127 6.06 4.18 15.15
N ASN A 128 7.21 4.54 15.70
CA ASN A 128 7.30 5.18 17.01
C ASN A 128 6.60 6.55 17.04
N LYS A 129 6.88 7.39 16.04
CA LYS A 129 6.26 8.73 15.93
C LYS A 129 4.73 8.63 15.82
N LEU A 130 4.24 7.55 15.21
CA LEU A 130 2.82 7.26 15.17
C LEU A 130 2.27 6.88 16.54
N ILE A 131 2.90 5.90 17.20
CA ILE A 131 2.46 5.41 18.51
C ILE A 131 2.40 6.59 19.49
N GLU A 132 3.41 7.47 19.48
CA GLU A 132 3.43 8.70 20.27
C GLU A 132 2.25 9.62 19.96
N LYS A 133 1.86 9.77 18.68
CA LYS A 133 0.73 10.62 18.30
C LYS A 133 -0.60 10.05 18.80
N ILE A 134 -0.80 8.74 18.68
CA ILE A 134 -2.01 8.07 19.18
C ILE A 134 -2.07 8.15 20.72
N LYS A 135 -0.94 7.93 21.40
CA LYS A 135 -0.82 8.11 22.85
C LYS A 135 -1.18 9.53 23.29
N LYS A 136 -0.70 10.55 22.58
CA LYS A 136 -1.07 11.96 22.84
C LYS A 136 -2.57 12.20 22.68
N GLU A 137 -3.23 11.58 21.71
CA GLU A 137 -4.69 11.69 21.55
C GLU A 137 -5.46 10.99 22.68
N LEU A 138 -4.96 9.87 23.21
CA LEU A 138 -5.54 9.18 24.37
C LEU A 138 -5.40 10.01 25.66
N VAL A 139 -4.22 10.60 25.90
CA VAL A 139 -3.95 11.45 27.06
C VAL A 139 -4.86 12.69 27.07
N LYS A 140 -5.15 13.29 25.90
CA LYS A 140 -6.11 14.40 25.78
C LYS A 140 -7.53 14.05 26.25
N ILE A 141 -7.90 12.76 26.21
CA ILE A 141 -9.20 12.25 26.67
C ILE A 141 -9.14 11.89 28.18
N GLY A 142 -7.96 12.04 28.81
CA GLY A 142 -7.74 11.74 30.23
C GLY A 142 -7.59 10.25 30.51
N ILE A 143 -6.97 9.53 29.57
CA ILE A 143 -6.61 8.11 29.67
C ILE A 143 -5.09 8.01 29.74
N ASP A 144 -4.58 7.67 30.92
CA ASP A 144 -3.16 7.37 31.13
C ASP A 144 -2.89 5.86 30.95
N GLU A 145 -1.65 5.51 30.62
CA GLU A 145 -1.22 4.27 29.91
C GLU A 145 -1.53 2.92 30.58
N GLU A 146 -2.20 2.88 31.74
CA GLU A 146 -2.27 1.70 32.62
C GLU A 146 -3.66 1.12 32.97
N PHE A 147 -4.79 1.63 32.48
CA PHE A 147 -6.10 1.06 32.88
C PHE A 147 -6.85 0.25 31.80
N ASP A 148 -7.21 -0.96 32.22
CA ASP A 148 -8.26 -1.85 31.68
C ASP A 148 -9.57 -1.07 31.46
N ILE A 149 -10.41 -1.48 30.52
CA ILE A 149 -11.54 -0.68 29.97
C ILE A 149 -12.66 -0.38 31.01
N GLY A 150 -12.48 -0.68 32.29
CA GLY A 150 -13.54 -0.84 33.29
C GLY A 150 -13.85 0.27 34.30
N SER A 151 -13.23 1.46 34.32
CA SER A 151 -13.37 2.35 35.51
C SER A 151 -13.68 3.84 35.31
N LYS A 152 -14.04 4.31 34.11
CA LYS A 152 -14.51 5.69 33.91
C LYS A 152 -15.84 5.71 33.17
N LYS A 153 -16.85 6.37 33.74
CA LYS A 153 -18.14 6.64 33.08
C LYS A 153 -17.91 7.70 31.99
N LEU A 154 -17.47 7.24 30.82
CA LEU A 154 -17.26 8.07 29.64
C LEU A 154 -18.61 8.28 28.93
N ASN A 155 -18.73 9.40 28.21
CA ASN A 155 -19.85 9.55 27.27
C ASN A 155 -19.65 8.60 26.07
N ILE A 156 -20.73 8.33 25.32
CA ILE A 156 -20.74 7.36 24.21
C ILE A 156 -19.80 7.78 23.06
N GLU A 157 -19.62 9.09 22.85
CA GLU A 157 -18.75 9.62 21.79
C GLU A 157 -17.27 9.38 22.10
N ASP A 158 -16.86 9.61 23.34
CA ASP A 158 -15.51 9.34 23.81
C ASP A 158 -15.22 7.84 23.78
N GLU A 159 -16.16 7.00 24.20
CA GLU A 159 -16.01 5.53 24.12
C GLU A 159 -15.79 5.05 22.67
N THR A 160 -16.56 5.60 21.72
CA THR A 160 -16.41 5.28 20.29
C THR A 160 -15.05 5.72 19.75
N LYS A 161 -14.60 6.93 20.11
CA LYS A 161 -13.30 7.47 19.74
C LYS A 161 -12.16 6.63 20.31
N ILE A 162 -12.23 6.26 21.59
CA ILE A 162 -11.27 5.43 22.29
C ILE A 162 -11.14 4.07 21.60
N ARG A 163 -12.27 3.42 21.28
CA ARG A 163 -12.26 2.14 20.55
C ARG A 163 -11.53 2.24 19.22
N LYS A 164 -11.79 3.30 18.45
CA LYS A 164 -11.12 3.54 17.16
C LYS A 164 -9.62 3.79 17.32
N LEU A 165 -9.19 4.56 18.33
CA LEU A 165 -7.78 4.79 18.64
C LEU A 165 -7.07 3.48 19.02
N TYR A 166 -7.70 2.65 19.87
CA TYR A 166 -7.17 1.33 20.24
C TYR A 166 -7.08 0.38 19.05
N THR A 167 -8.07 0.35 18.14
CA THR A 167 -7.98 -0.46 16.91
C THR A 167 -6.72 -0.13 16.11
N VAL A 168 -6.42 1.17 15.95
CA VAL A 168 -5.22 1.64 15.24
C VAL A 168 -3.96 1.27 16.03
N LEU A 169 -3.93 1.52 17.34
CA LEU A 169 -2.79 1.22 18.20
C LEU A 169 -2.43 -0.27 18.19
N THR A 170 -3.42 -1.14 18.35
CA THR A 170 -3.25 -2.60 18.35
C THR A 170 -2.71 -3.08 17.01
N TYR A 171 -3.24 -2.56 15.90
CA TYR A 171 -2.73 -2.90 14.57
C TYR A 171 -1.24 -2.58 14.43
N TYR A 172 -0.79 -1.40 14.87
CA TYR A 172 0.63 -1.02 14.73
C TYR A 172 1.54 -1.67 15.77
N LYS A 173 1.06 -1.94 16.99
CA LYS A 173 1.81 -2.71 18.01
C LYS A 173 2.04 -4.16 17.59
N GLY A 174 1.08 -4.79 16.90
CA GLY A 174 1.20 -6.16 16.41
C GLY A 174 2.14 -6.33 15.21
N ASN A 175 2.54 -5.23 14.55
CA ASN A 175 3.47 -5.26 13.43
C ASN A 175 4.92 -5.13 13.91
N LYS A 176 5.85 -5.83 13.24
CA LYS A 176 7.29 -5.73 13.54
C LYS A 176 7.77 -4.28 13.40
N MET A 177 8.45 -3.79 14.44
CA MET A 177 8.81 -2.37 14.58
C MET A 177 9.90 -1.93 13.58
N ASN A 178 10.89 -2.80 13.31
CA ASN A 178 11.99 -2.47 12.42
C ASN A 178 11.50 -2.43 10.97
N THR A 179 11.67 -1.27 10.34
CA THR A 179 11.21 -1.02 8.99
C THR A 179 12.40 -0.72 8.09
N TYR A 180 12.48 -1.40 6.95
CA TYR A 180 13.53 -1.23 5.95
C TYR A 180 12.94 -0.71 4.65
N ALA A 181 13.58 0.29 4.05
CA ALA A 181 13.22 0.81 2.73
C ALA A 181 13.86 -0.06 1.65
N CYS A 182 13.03 -0.63 0.77
CA CYS A 182 13.50 -1.44 -0.35
C CYS A 182 13.89 -0.55 -1.54
N SER A 183 15.02 0.16 -1.44
CA SER A 183 15.47 1.12 -2.47
C SER A 183 15.64 0.50 -3.86
N SER A 184 15.98 -0.78 -3.97
CA SER A 184 16.03 -1.51 -5.25
C SER A 184 14.66 -1.82 -5.86
N LEU A 185 13.57 -1.69 -5.10
CA LEU A 185 12.21 -2.04 -5.49
C LEU A 185 11.31 -0.80 -5.60
N ILE A 186 11.90 0.37 -5.84
CA ILE A 186 11.12 1.56 -6.18
C ILE A 186 10.26 1.24 -7.39
N THR A 187 8.98 1.57 -7.29
CA THR A 187 8.02 1.29 -8.34
C THR A 187 6.93 2.34 -8.40
N THR A 188 6.27 2.42 -9.54
CA THR A 188 5.12 3.29 -9.75
C THR A 188 3.84 2.46 -9.62
N ILE A 189 2.92 2.92 -8.78
CA ILE A 189 1.63 2.26 -8.54
C ILE A 189 0.49 3.18 -8.94
N SER A 190 -0.63 2.60 -9.36
CA SER A 190 -1.89 3.33 -9.46
C SER A 190 -2.40 3.70 -8.06
N LYS A 191 -2.95 4.90 -7.89
CA LYS A 191 -3.59 5.37 -6.66
C LYS A 191 -4.79 4.50 -6.27
N SER A 192 -5.38 3.75 -7.20
CA SER A 192 -6.42 2.77 -6.91
C SER A 192 -5.92 1.58 -6.07
N ARG A 193 -4.61 1.33 -6.04
CA ARG A 193 -3.97 0.29 -5.22
C ARG A 193 -3.69 0.74 -3.79
N ILE A 194 -3.94 2.01 -3.45
CA ILE A 194 -3.72 2.54 -2.10
C ILE A 194 -4.91 2.17 -1.23
N LEU A 195 -4.64 1.43 -0.14
CA LEU A 195 -5.66 1.05 0.81
C LEU A 195 -6.11 2.27 1.62
N LYS A 196 -7.40 2.29 1.94
CA LYS A 196 -7.94 3.30 2.84
C LYS A 196 -7.33 3.15 4.24
N PRO A 197 -7.23 4.25 5.01
CA PRO A 197 -6.88 4.19 6.42
C PRO A 197 -7.87 3.30 7.17
N ILE A 198 -7.41 2.65 8.25
CA ILE A 198 -8.25 1.80 9.12
C ILE A 198 -9.47 2.58 9.63
N ASN A 199 -9.24 3.83 10.05
CA ASN A 199 -10.27 4.79 10.42
C ASN A 199 -9.70 6.23 10.34
N GLU A 200 -10.45 7.21 10.84
CA GLU A 200 -10.05 8.62 10.83
C GLU A 200 -8.79 8.94 11.64
N TYR A 201 -8.40 8.09 12.60
CA TYR A 201 -7.19 8.25 13.42
C TYR A 201 -5.95 7.57 12.84
N ASP A 202 -6.12 6.77 11.79
CA ASP A 202 -4.99 6.15 11.08
C ASP A 202 -4.25 7.19 10.23
N PHE A 203 -2.92 7.12 10.25
CA PHE A 203 -2.01 8.07 9.61
C PHE A 203 -1.76 7.78 8.12
N VAL A 204 -2.08 6.56 7.66
CA VAL A 204 -1.88 6.12 6.28
C VAL A 204 -2.50 7.13 5.32
N GLY A 205 -1.67 7.62 4.39
CA GLY A 205 -2.05 8.62 3.40
C GLY A 205 -2.28 10.03 3.94
N LYS A 206 -2.04 10.30 5.23
CA LYS A 206 -2.20 11.63 5.86
C LYS A 206 -0.86 12.20 6.31
N GLU A 207 -0.08 11.39 7.02
CA GLU A 207 1.17 11.83 7.64
C GLU A 207 2.40 11.57 6.77
N LYS A 208 3.43 12.39 6.98
CA LYS A 208 4.75 12.21 6.40
C LYS A 208 5.70 11.55 7.38
N CYS A 209 6.64 10.77 6.86
CA CYS A 209 7.77 10.34 7.64
C CYS A 209 8.64 11.55 8.07
N PRO A 210 9.44 11.42 9.16
CA PRO A 210 10.36 12.47 9.61
C PRO A 210 11.33 12.91 8.50
N LYS A 211 11.77 14.17 8.55
CA LYS A 211 12.76 14.72 7.60
C LYS A 211 14.03 13.86 7.53
N GLU A 212 14.54 13.42 8.67
CA GLU A 212 15.70 12.54 8.77
C GLU A 212 15.54 11.21 8.02
N VAL A 213 14.31 10.68 7.94
CA VAL A 213 14.01 9.47 7.15
C VAL A 213 14.10 9.76 5.66
N MET A 214 13.54 10.90 5.22
CA MET A 214 13.64 11.31 3.82
C MET A 214 15.06 11.65 3.41
N ASP A 215 15.83 12.34 4.25
CA ASP A 215 17.23 12.67 3.97
C ASP A 215 18.07 11.39 3.77
N LYS A 216 17.83 10.35 4.59
CA LYS A 216 18.47 9.03 4.43
C LYS A 216 18.07 8.34 3.12
N ILE A 217 16.78 8.36 2.79
CA ILE A 217 16.29 7.80 1.53
C ILE A 217 16.95 8.52 0.36
N ASP A 218 16.99 9.86 0.35
CA ASP A 218 17.55 10.64 -0.75
C ASP A 218 19.02 10.31 -0.98
N LYS A 219 19.81 10.24 0.10
CA LYS A 219 21.21 9.81 0.05
C LYS A 219 21.35 8.41 -0.55
N GLU A 220 20.60 7.43 -0.05
CA GLU A 220 20.60 6.05 -0.56
C GLU A 220 20.25 6.00 -2.06
N LEU A 221 19.24 6.76 -2.50
CA LEU A 221 18.81 6.77 -3.90
C LEU A 221 19.88 7.36 -4.82
N ILE A 222 20.54 8.44 -4.39
CA ILE A 222 21.66 9.02 -5.12
C ILE A 222 22.80 8.00 -5.21
N GLU A 223 23.22 7.43 -4.08
CA GLU A 223 24.31 6.45 -4.05
C GLU A 223 24.05 5.21 -4.90
N LYS A 224 22.79 4.78 -5.00
CA LYS A 224 22.41 3.54 -5.67
C LYS A 224 22.08 3.68 -7.16
N PHE A 225 21.50 4.80 -7.56
CA PHE A 225 21.00 5.00 -8.93
C PHE A 225 21.79 6.03 -9.73
N THR A 226 22.77 6.69 -9.13
CA THR A 226 23.65 7.64 -9.84
C THR A 226 25.10 7.18 -9.76
N LYS A 227 25.91 7.57 -10.74
CA LYS A 227 27.36 7.37 -10.67
C LYS A 227 27.92 8.38 -9.66
N LYS A 228 28.83 7.93 -8.79
CA LYS A 228 29.63 8.87 -7.99
C LYS A 228 30.43 9.73 -8.97
N VAL A 229 30.22 11.04 -8.88
CA VAL A 229 31.02 12.04 -9.58
C VAL A 229 32.36 12.15 -8.89
#